data_AF-A0AAU2WA92-F1
#
_entry.id   AF-A0AAU2WA92-F1
#
_cell.length_a   1.000
_cell.length_b   1.000
_cell.length_c   1.000
_cell.angle_alpha   90.00
_cell.angle_beta   90.00
_cell.angle_gamma   90.00
#
_symmetry.space_group_name_H-M   'P 1'
#
loop_
_entity.id
_entity.type
_entity.pdbx_description
1 polymer ?
#
loop_
_entity_poly.entity_id
_entity_poly.type
_entity_poly.pdbx_seq_one_letter_code
_entity_poly.pdbx_strand_id
1 'polypeptide(L)'
;MTQLLRVQNFNVSSDGFGAGEGQSLERPFGHADPGEMFAWCGATASWPMRTDPGGSRGLDDYLVRDYHRNIGAEIMGRGKFGPQKGPWEDLEWQGWWGDEPPFHTPVFVMTHHLRPSFTLSDTTFHFVDGDPATVLEQAKAAAGGKDVRLGGGANVIRQFLDAGLVDTLHVAVSPVKLGSGSRLWESPDELRDRFHVDVVPSPGGNVTHHLFWRK
;
A
#
# COMPACT_ATOMS: atom_id res chain seq x y z
N MET A 1 0.29 -24.19 -3.37
CA MET A 1 -0.85 -23.26 -3.23
C MET A 1 -0.69 -22.19 -4.29
N THR A 2 -1.78 -21.69 -4.85
CA THR A 2 -1.72 -20.57 -5.82
C THR A 2 -1.34 -19.29 -5.07
N GLN A 3 -0.35 -18.54 -5.58
CA GLN A 3 0.06 -17.25 -5.01
C GLN A 3 -1.09 -16.24 -5.12
N LEU A 4 -1.37 -15.52 -4.03
CA LEU A 4 -2.40 -14.49 -4.00
C LEU A 4 -1.84 -13.10 -4.30
N LEU A 5 -2.66 -12.22 -4.87
CA LEU A 5 -2.45 -10.77 -4.88
C LEU A 5 -3.25 -10.12 -3.75
N ARG A 6 -2.54 -9.51 -2.80
CA ARG A 6 -3.12 -9.00 -1.55
C ARG A 6 -2.86 -7.51 -1.40
N VAL A 7 -3.88 -6.72 -1.10
CA VAL A 7 -3.70 -5.37 -0.55
C VAL A 7 -3.82 -5.48 0.97
N GLN A 8 -2.84 -4.95 1.70
CA GLN A 8 -2.82 -4.99 3.16
C GLN A 8 -2.48 -3.61 3.73
N ASN A 9 -3.19 -3.25 4.80
CA ASN A 9 -2.92 -2.07 5.62
C ASN A 9 -2.94 -0.77 4.79
N PHE A 10 -3.74 -0.76 3.72
CA PHE A 10 -3.96 0.45 2.94
C PHE A 10 -4.90 1.37 3.72
N ASN A 11 -4.52 2.62 3.93
CA ASN A 11 -5.35 3.57 4.67
C ASN A 11 -6.00 4.56 3.71
N VAL A 12 -7.26 4.89 3.98
CA VAL A 12 -7.98 5.96 3.29
C VAL A 12 -8.72 6.84 4.30
N SER A 13 -9.00 8.07 3.91
CA SER A 13 -9.94 8.96 4.61
C SER A 13 -11.38 8.42 4.53
N SER A 14 -12.27 9.00 5.33
CA SER A 14 -13.70 8.66 5.37
C SER A 14 -14.42 8.89 4.02
N ASP A 15 -13.86 9.75 3.18
CA ASP A 15 -14.28 10.01 1.79
C ASP A 15 -13.37 9.33 0.74
N GLY A 16 -12.62 8.30 1.15
CA GLY A 16 -12.01 7.32 0.26
C GLY A 16 -10.66 7.70 -0.36
N PHE A 17 -9.97 8.73 0.14
CA PHE A 17 -8.67 9.16 -0.39
C PHE A 17 -7.50 8.55 0.37
N GLY A 18 -6.54 7.96 -0.35
CA GLY A 18 -5.31 7.40 0.25
C GLY A 18 -4.17 8.41 0.39
N ALA A 19 -4.25 9.54 -0.29
CA ALA A 19 -3.33 10.67 -0.15
C ALA A 19 -4.03 11.96 -0.62
N GLY A 20 -3.65 13.09 -0.05
CA GLY A 20 -4.14 14.40 -0.46
C GLY A 20 -3.42 14.96 -1.69
N GLU A 21 -3.87 16.13 -2.14
CA GLU A 21 -3.22 16.92 -3.19
C GLU A 21 -1.93 17.60 -2.70
N GLY A 22 -1.07 17.96 -3.66
CA GLY A 22 0.15 18.72 -3.35
C GLY A 22 1.29 17.90 -2.77
N GLN A 23 1.41 16.61 -3.15
CA GLN A 23 2.54 15.78 -2.76
C GLN A 23 3.87 16.45 -3.13
N SER A 24 4.75 16.58 -2.16
CA SER A 24 6.11 17.09 -2.30
C SER A 24 7.09 16.27 -1.46
N LEU A 25 8.36 16.64 -1.48
CA LEU A 25 9.38 16.03 -0.62
C LEU A 25 9.05 16.25 0.88
N GLU A 26 8.61 17.45 1.24
CA GLU A 26 8.24 17.85 2.59
C GLU A 26 6.85 17.34 3.00
N ARG A 27 5.99 17.03 2.01
CA ARG A 27 4.62 16.57 2.19
C ARG A 27 4.40 15.28 1.39
N PRO A 28 4.89 14.12 1.84
CA PRO A 28 4.81 12.86 1.07
C PRO A 28 3.37 12.39 0.78
N PHE A 29 2.40 12.80 1.62
CA PHE A 29 0.97 12.52 1.46
C PHE A 29 0.16 13.76 1.01
N GLY A 30 0.84 14.80 0.53
CA GLY A 30 0.20 16.08 0.20
C GLY A 30 -0.36 16.77 1.44
N HIS A 31 -1.55 17.35 1.32
CA HIS A 31 -2.23 18.02 2.44
C HIS A 31 -2.79 17.04 3.49
N ALA A 32 -2.79 15.73 3.23
CA ALA A 32 -3.24 14.75 4.21
C ALA A 32 -2.24 14.61 5.36
N ASP A 33 -2.75 14.50 6.60
CA ASP A 33 -1.91 14.29 7.78
C ASP A 33 -1.67 12.78 7.99
N PRO A 34 -0.44 12.27 7.75
CA PRO A 34 -0.14 10.85 7.97
C PRO A 34 -0.21 10.47 9.45
N GLY A 35 0.03 11.38 10.38
CA GLY A 35 -0.09 11.12 11.82
C GLY A 35 -1.52 10.76 12.21
N GLU A 36 -2.50 11.47 11.66
CA GLU A 36 -3.92 11.15 11.87
C GLU A 36 -4.33 9.88 11.12
N MET A 37 -3.95 9.75 9.84
CA MET A 37 -4.34 8.61 9.00
C MET A 37 -3.76 7.28 9.51
N PHE A 38 -2.52 7.28 10.00
CA PHE A 38 -1.81 6.06 10.42
C PHE A 38 -1.72 5.91 11.94
N ALA A 39 -2.45 6.72 12.72
CA ALA A 39 -2.47 6.64 14.19
C ALA A 39 -2.80 5.23 14.71
N TRP A 40 -3.73 4.53 14.04
CA TRP A 40 -4.16 3.18 14.43
C TRP A 40 -3.00 2.17 14.43
N CYS A 41 -2.16 2.17 13.39
CA CYS A 41 -1.04 1.24 13.29
C CYS A 41 0.13 1.71 14.16
N GLY A 42 0.38 3.02 14.26
CA GLY A 42 1.44 3.58 15.11
C GLY A 42 1.25 3.29 16.60
N ALA A 43 0.01 3.13 17.07
CA ALA A 43 -0.29 2.77 18.46
C ALA A 43 0.02 1.30 18.82
N THR A 44 0.14 0.43 17.81
CA THR A 44 0.33 -1.02 18.01
C THR A 44 1.71 -1.35 18.55
N ALA A 45 1.82 -2.50 19.20
CA ALA A 45 3.08 -2.97 19.76
C ALA A 45 3.97 -3.70 18.73
N SER A 46 3.46 -3.99 17.54
CA SER A 46 4.20 -4.53 16.39
C SER A 46 4.49 -3.52 15.29
N TRP A 47 4.25 -2.23 15.52
CA TRP A 47 4.62 -1.17 14.58
C TRP A 47 6.15 -1.12 14.36
N PRO A 48 6.63 -1.21 13.11
CA PRO A 48 8.08 -1.30 12.84
C PRO A 48 8.90 -0.10 13.36
N MET A 49 8.32 1.10 13.38
CA MET A 49 9.03 2.31 13.84
C MET A 49 8.87 2.57 15.34
N ARG A 50 8.30 1.65 16.11
CA ARG A 50 8.13 1.83 17.56
C ARG A 50 9.45 1.59 18.28
N THR A 51 9.92 2.59 19.03
CA THR A 51 11.13 2.50 19.87
C THR A 51 10.83 2.20 21.33
N ASP A 52 9.66 2.61 21.84
CA ASP A 52 9.29 2.47 23.24
C ASP A 52 8.62 1.12 23.55
N PRO A 53 8.84 0.54 24.75
CA PRO A 53 8.12 -0.66 25.17
C PRO A 53 6.60 -0.42 25.24
N GLY A 54 5.82 -1.50 25.09
CA GLY A 54 4.36 -1.46 25.17
C GLY A 54 3.68 -1.38 23.80
N GLY A 55 2.51 -0.72 23.76
CA GLY A 55 1.63 -0.65 22.59
C GLY A 55 0.41 -1.55 22.70
N SER A 56 -0.62 -1.24 21.91
CA SER A 56 -1.84 -2.04 21.90
C SER A 56 -1.58 -3.41 21.30
N ARG A 57 -2.29 -4.41 21.84
CA ARG A 57 -2.41 -5.76 21.29
C ARG A 57 -3.87 -5.96 20.88
N GLY A 58 -4.12 -6.72 19.83
CA GLY A 58 -5.48 -6.95 19.33
C GLY A 58 -5.53 -7.03 17.81
N LEU A 59 -6.69 -6.70 17.22
CA LEU A 59 -6.91 -6.75 15.78
C LEU A 59 -5.93 -5.87 15.00
N ASP A 60 -5.79 -4.61 15.41
CA ASP A 60 -4.87 -3.64 14.78
C ASP A 60 -3.43 -4.16 14.78
N ASP A 61 -2.96 -4.67 15.93
CA ASP A 61 -1.62 -5.25 16.08
C ASP A 61 -1.44 -6.51 15.23
N TYR A 62 -2.49 -7.34 15.12
CA TYR A 62 -2.50 -8.51 14.24
C TYR A 62 -2.34 -8.11 12.77
N LEU A 63 -3.12 -7.11 12.31
CA LEU A 63 -3.06 -6.61 10.94
C LEU A 63 -1.71 -5.98 10.61
N VAL A 64 -1.13 -5.22 11.56
CA VAL A 64 0.22 -4.66 11.42
C VAL A 64 1.27 -5.77 11.32
N ARG A 65 1.22 -6.77 12.20
CA ARG A 65 2.18 -7.89 12.19
C ARG A 65 2.07 -8.79 10.96
N ASP A 66 0.87 -8.94 10.40
CA ASP A 66 0.63 -9.75 9.19
C ASP A 66 1.24 -9.13 7.92
N TYR A 67 1.67 -7.85 7.97
CA TYR A 67 2.15 -7.10 6.81
C TYR A 67 3.25 -7.81 6.01
N HIS A 68 4.20 -8.48 6.68
CA HIS A 68 5.30 -9.21 6.01
C HIS A 68 5.03 -10.71 5.84
N ARG A 69 3.91 -11.22 6.38
CA ARG A 69 3.68 -12.65 6.45
C ARG A 69 3.35 -13.20 5.06
N ASN A 70 4.20 -14.13 4.59
CA ASN A 70 4.07 -14.79 3.29
C ASN A 70 4.08 -13.83 2.10
N ILE A 71 4.76 -12.69 2.19
CA ILE A 71 4.98 -11.78 1.05
C ILE A 71 6.34 -12.07 0.43
N GLY A 72 6.38 -12.23 -0.89
CA GLY A 72 7.60 -12.46 -1.65
C GLY A 72 7.95 -11.37 -2.66
N ALA A 73 6.98 -10.52 -3.04
CA ALA A 73 7.20 -9.36 -3.88
C ALA A 73 6.16 -8.28 -3.58
N GLU A 74 6.45 -7.03 -3.94
CA GLU A 74 5.51 -5.91 -3.87
C GLU A 74 5.36 -5.23 -5.23
N ILE A 75 4.15 -4.73 -5.51
CA ILE A 75 3.85 -3.83 -6.62
C ILE A 75 3.44 -2.49 -6.04
N MET A 76 4.00 -1.39 -6.58
CA MET A 76 3.58 -0.04 -6.22
C MET A 76 3.61 0.91 -7.41
N GLY A 77 2.89 2.01 -7.31
CA GLY A 77 2.98 3.12 -8.26
C GLY A 77 4.14 4.05 -7.96
N ARG A 78 4.63 4.74 -8.99
CA ARG A 78 5.68 5.75 -8.85
C ARG A 78 5.40 6.82 -7.79
N GLY A 79 4.16 7.26 -7.64
CA GLY A 79 3.78 8.25 -6.63
C GLY A 79 3.94 7.75 -5.17
N LYS A 80 3.98 6.43 -4.95
CA LYS A 80 4.37 5.84 -3.66
C LYS A 80 5.89 5.80 -3.51
N PHE A 81 6.62 5.55 -4.59
CA PHE A 81 8.08 5.51 -4.60
C PHE A 81 8.74 6.89 -4.39
N GLY A 82 8.15 7.97 -4.90
CA GLY A 82 8.73 9.31 -4.77
C GLY A 82 7.80 10.43 -5.23
N PRO A 83 8.14 11.69 -4.93
CA PRO A 83 7.31 12.85 -5.27
C PRO A 83 7.45 13.28 -6.74
N GLN A 84 8.47 12.79 -7.46
CA GLN A 84 8.79 13.23 -8.81
C GLN A 84 7.64 13.01 -9.79
N LYS A 85 7.42 14.00 -10.66
CA LYS A 85 6.43 13.98 -11.75
C LYS A 85 7.16 14.10 -13.09
N GLY A 86 6.61 13.48 -14.14
CA GLY A 86 7.22 13.54 -15.48
C GLY A 86 8.55 12.77 -15.61
N PRO A 87 9.35 12.99 -16.65
CA PRO A 87 10.65 12.33 -16.83
C PRO A 87 11.59 12.50 -15.63
N TRP A 88 12.50 11.56 -15.41
CA TRP A 88 13.53 11.69 -14.39
C TRP A 88 14.53 12.78 -14.78
N GLU A 89 14.69 13.81 -13.94
CA GLU A 89 15.73 14.84 -14.11
C GLU A 89 17.12 14.26 -13.82
N ASP A 90 17.20 13.43 -12.79
CA ASP A 90 18.35 12.63 -12.39
C ASP A 90 17.90 11.28 -11.79
N LEU A 91 18.86 10.45 -11.37
CA LEU A 91 18.62 9.13 -10.77
C LEU A 91 19.03 9.06 -9.28
N GLU A 92 19.29 10.20 -8.63
CA GLU A 92 19.78 10.27 -7.25
C GLU A 92 18.72 9.85 -6.23
N TRP A 93 17.44 10.09 -6.53
CA TRP A 93 16.35 9.64 -5.66
C TRP A 93 16.27 8.12 -5.60
N GLN A 94 16.33 7.56 -4.39
CA GLN A 94 16.27 6.11 -4.17
C GLN A 94 15.06 5.65 -3.34
N GLY A 95 14.13 6.57 -3.03
CA GLY A 95 12.92 6.30 -2.24
C GLY A 95 12.92 7.01 -0.89
N TRP A 96 11.81 6.88 -0.15
CA TRP A 96 11.59 7.57 1.14
C TRP A 96 12.33 6.94 2.32
N TRP A 97 12.86 5.73 2.15
CA TRP A 97 13.16 4.82 3.27
C TRP A 97 14.64 4.74 3.64
N GLY A 98 15.49 5.60 3.07
CA GLY A 98 16.93 5.54 3.29
C GLY A 98 17.53 4.22 2.79
N ASP A 99 18.64 3.79 3.42
CA ASP A 99 19.44 2.64 2.97
C ASP A 99 18.78 1.28 3.23
N GLU A 100 17.73 1.23 4.07
CA GLU A 100 17.04 -0.01 4.45
C GLU A 100 15.51 0.12 4.29
N PRO A 101 15.00 -0.06 3.05
CA PRO A 101 13.56 -0.03 2.80
C PRO A 101 12.82 -1.16 3.53
N PRO A 102 11.58 -0.92 4.00
CA PRO A 102 10.83 -1.87 4.84
C PRO A 102 10.18 -3.01 4.03
N PHE A 103 10.64 -3.27 2.80
CA PHE A 103 10.00 -4.23 1.91
C PHE A 103 10.62 -5.61 2.02
N HIS A 104 11.96 -5.67 2.03
CA HIS A 104 12.74 -6.91 2.13
C HIS A 104 12.39 -7.93 1.04
N THR A 105 11.98 -7.42 -0.14
CA THR A 105 11.51 -8.18 -1.31
C THR A 105 11.81 -7.42 -2.60
N PRO A 106 11.77 -8.06 -3.78
CA PRO A 106 11.63 -7.36 -5.05
C PRO A 106 10.38 -6.47 -5.09
N VAL A 107 10.53 -5.23 -5.55
CA VAL A 107 9.47 -4.21 -5.63
C VAL A 107 9.33 -3.74 -7.07
N PHE A 108 8.14 -3.88 -7.64
CA PHE A 108 7.80 -3.46 -9.00
C PHE A 108 7.13 -2.10 -8.95
N VAL A 109 7.89 -1.05 -9.29
CA VAL A 109 7.43 0.33 -9.39
C VAL A 109 6.85 0.57 -10.78
N MET A 110 5.53 0.65 -10.89
CA MET A 110 4.82 0.95 -12.12
C MET A 110 5.00 2.42 -12.50
N THR A 111 5.51 2.65 -13.71
CA THR A 111 5.83 3.96 -14.26
C THR A 111 5.99 3.92 -15.78
N HIS A 112 5.57 4.98 -16.48
CA HIS A 112 5.90 5.19 -17.89
C HIS A 112 7.30 5.81 -18.10
N HIS A 113 7.95 6.22 -17.01
CA HIS A 113 9.32 6.73 -17.02
C HIS A 113 10.23 5.67 -16.42
N LEU A 114 10.78 4.81 -17.28
CA LEU A 114 11.68 3.73 -16.87
C LEU A 114 13.01 4.29 -16.35
N ARG A 115 13.63 3.56 -15.42
CA ARG A 115 15.01 3.76 -14.98
C ARG A 115 15.64 2.42 -14.61
N PRO A 116 16.98 2.31 -14.56
CA PRO A 116 17.64 1.09 -14.11
C PRO A 116 17.17 0.66 -12.72
N SER A 117 17.07 -0.66 -12.53
CA SER A 117 16.82 -1.24 -11.22
C SER A 117 18.00 -0.97 -10.29
N PHE A 118 17.73 -0.88 -8.99
CA PHE A 118 18.78 -0.77 -7.97
C PHE A 118 18.33 -1.48 -6.69
N THR A 119 19.30 -1.79 -5.84
CA THR A 119 19.09 -2.52 -4.58
C THR A 119 19.55 -1.67 -3.41
N LEU A 120 18.74 -1.65 -2.35
CA LEU A 120 19.06 -1.09 -1.04
C LEU A 120 18.77 -2.17 0.01
N SER A 121 19.78 -2.52 0.81
CA SER A 121 19.74 -3.70 1.67
C SER A 121 19.32 -4.95 0.85
N ASP A 122 18.22 -5.60 1.22
CA ASP A 122 17.61 -6.76 0.59
C ASP A 122 16.39 -6.42 -0.29
N THR A 123 16.12 -5.13 -0.51
CA THR A 123 15.05 -4.66 -1.39
C THR A 123 15.61 -4.25 -2.74
N THR A 124 15.09 -4.83 -3.82
CA THR A 124 15.40 -4.41 -5.20
C THR A 124 14.20 -3.73 -5.82
N PHE A 125 14.36 -2.49 -6.29
CA PHE A 125 13.33 -1.77 -7.03
C PHE A 125 13.50 -1.98 -8.54
N HIS A 126 12.45 -2.51 -9.17
CA HIS A 126 12.31 -2.67 -10.61
C HIS A 126 11.32 -1.63 -11.14
N PHE A 127 11.72 -0.83 -12.11
CA PHE A 127 10.85 0.18 -12.73
C PHE A 127 10.28 -0.41 -14.00
N VAL A 128 8.96 -0.59 -14.03
CA VAL A 128 8.28 -1.34 -15.08
C VAL A 128 7.15 -0.52 -15.69
N ASP A 129 7.02 -0.65 -17.01
CA ASP A 129 5.92 -0.09 -17.79
C ASP A 129 5.15 -1.26 -18.40
N GLY A 130 3.93 -1.47 -17.96
CA GLY A 130 3.13 -2.62 -18.33
C GLY A 130 1.74 -2.57 -17.72
N ASP A 131 0.81 -3.30 -18.32
CA ASP A 131 -0.52 -3.47 -17.77
C ASP A 131 -0.49 -4.27 -16.44
N PRO A 132 -1.55 -4.16 -15.61
CA PRO A 132 -1.61 -4.85 -14.33
C PRO A 132 -1.35 -6.36 -14.36
N ALA A 133 -1.84 -7.07 -15.39
CA ALA A 133 -1.69 -8.52 -15.47
C ALA A 133 -0.22 -8.89 -15.77
N THR A 134 0.39 -8.18 -16.72
CA THR A 134 1.80 -8.36 -17.06
C THR A 134 2.72 -8.09 -15.86
N VAL A 135 2.47 -7.01 -15.10
CA VAL A 135 3.26 -6.68 -13.91
C VAL A 135 3.03 -7.70 -12.78
N LEU A 136 1.79 -8.19 -12.61
CA LEU A 136 1.49 -9.23 -11.63
C LEU A 136 2.25 -10.53 -11.90
N GLU A 137 2.31 -10.97 -13.16
CA GLU A 137 3.03 -12.19 -13.52
C GLU A 137 4.54 -12.07 -13.23
N GLN A 138 5.14 -10.92 -13.53
CA GLN A 138 6.54 -10.65 -13.17
C GLN A 138 6.75 -10.70 -11.64
N ALA A 139 5.86 -10.07 -10.89
CA ALA A 139 5.93 -10.06 -9.43
C ALA A 139 5.74 -11.45 -8.82
N LYS A 140 4.81 -12.26 -9.33
CA LYS A 140 4.60 -13.65 -8.90
C LYS A 140 5.82 -14.51 -9.17
N ALA A 141 6.43 -14.39 -10.35
CA ALA A 141 7.65 -15.11 -10.69
C ALA A 141 8.81 -14.76 -9.73
N ALA A 142 8.94 -13.47 -9.35
CA ALA A 142 9.95 -13.01 -8.39
C ALA A 142 9.64 -13.37 -6.93
N ALA A 143 8.36 -13.63 -6.59
CA ALA A 143 7.93 -13.85 -5.21
C ALA A 143 8.29 -15.23 -4.62
N GLY A 144 8.95 -16.11 -5.38
CA GLY A 144 9.47 -17.38 -4.85
C GLY A 144 8.38 -18.29 -4.27
N GLY A 145 7.19 -18.29 -4.88
CA GLY A 145 6.04 -19.08 -4.44
C GLY A 145 5.24 -18.48 -3.27
N LYS A 146 5.62 -17.30 -2.76
CA LYS A 146 4.87 -16.52 -1.76
C LYS A 146 3.88 -15.56 -2.42
N ASP A 147 3.01 -14.92 -1.63
CA ASP A 147 2.04 -13.95 -2.16
C ASP A 147 2.72 -12.65 -2.63
N VAL A 148 2.01 -11.91 -3.48
CA VAL A 148 2.40 -10.57 -3.94
C VAL A 148 1.57 -9.53 -3.20
N ARG A 149 2.24 -8.52 -2.63
CA ARG A 149 1.58 -7.36 -2.04
C ARG A 149 1.34 -6.29 -3.10
N LEU A 150 0.10 -5.82 -3.22
CA LEU A 150 -0.24 -4.63 -3.97
C LEU A 150 -0.23 -3.43 -3.02
N GLY A 151 0.91 -2.75 -2.95
CA GLY A 151 1.18 -1.70 -1.97
C GLY A 151 0.55 -0.34 -2.26
N GLY A 152 -0.04 -0.14 -3.44
CA GLY A 152 -0.65 1.13 -3.85
C GLY A 152 0.31 2.10 -4.55
N GLY A 153 0.00 3.39 -4.70
CA GLY A 153 -1.15 4.12 -4.12
C GLY A 153 -2.51 3.78 -4.73
N ALA A 154 -3.53 4.55 -4.35
CA ALA A 154 -4.94 4.25 -4.65
C ALA A 154 -5.20 4.02 -6.14
N ASN A 155 -4.61 4.83 -7.02
CA ASN A 155 -4.76 4.67 -8.48
C ASN A 155 -4.24 3.32 -8.98
N VAL A 156 -3.12 2.83 -8.45
CA VAL A 156 -2.59 1.51 -8.83
C VAL A 156 -3.47 0.41 -8.29
N ILE A 157 -3.94 0.51 -7.04
CA ILE A 157 -4.92 -0.47 -6.51
C ILE A 157 -6.18 -0.52 -7.38
N ARG A 158 -6.68 0.63 -7.84
CA ARG A 158 -7.83 0.68 -8.75
C ARG A 158 -7.60 -0.01 -10.07
N GLN A 159 -6.45 0.18 -10.71
CA GLN A 159 -6.14 -0.52 -11.96
C GLN A 159 -6.21 -2.06 -11.81
N PHE A 160 -5.72 -2.61 -10.70
CA PHE A 160 -5.78 -4.06 -10.45
C PHE A 160 -7.16 -4.54 -10.03
N LEU A 161 -7.93 -3.71 -9.31
CA LEU A 161 -9.33 -4.00 -9.01
C LEU A 161 -10.16 -4.02 -10.30
N ASP A 162 -10.00 -3.06 -11.19
CA ASP A 162 -10.73 -2.97 -12.46
C ASP A 162 -10.33 -4.12 -13.40
N ALA A 163 -9.09 -4.60 -13.33
CA ALA A 163 -8.62 -5.80 -14.04
C ALA A 163 -9.06 -7.14 -13.40
N GLY A 164 -9.75 -7.13 -12.25
CA GLY A 164 -10.22 -8.34 -11.58
C GLY A 164 -9.10 -9.22 -11.02
N LEU A 165 -7.95 -8.62 -10.66
CA LEU A 165 -6.74 -9.33 -10.26
C LEU A 165 -6.56 -9.46 -8.74
N VAL A 166 -7.20 -8.60 -7.94
CA VAL A 166 -7.04 -8.59 -6.47
C VAL A 166 -7.79 -9.76 -5.83
N ASP A 167 -7.11 -10.55 -4.99
CA ASP A 167 -7.72 -11.68 -4.29
C ASP A 167 -8.27 -11.27 -2.92
N THR A 168 -7.49 -10.49 -2.17
CA THR A 168 -7.90 -9.95 -0.85
C THR A 168 -7.49 -8.49 -0.70
N LEU A 169 -8.31 -7.71 0.02
CA LEU A 169 -8.09 -6.29 0.23
C LEU A 169 -8.43 -5.91 1.68
N HIS A 170 -7.43 -5.48 2.44
CA HIS A 170 -7.62 -4.81 3.73
C HIS A 170 -7.44 -3.30 3.57
N VAL A 171 -8.50 -2.54 3.88
CA VAL A 171 -8.47 -1.08 3.93
C VAL A 171 -8.90 -0.59 5.31
N ALA A 172 -8.05 0.22 5.94
CA ALA A 172 -8.38 0.96 7.16
C ALA A 172 -8.93 2.34 6.80
N VAL A 173 -10.14 2.65 7.25
CA VAL A 173 -10.81 3.93 6.98
C VAL A 173 -10.70 4.82 8.21
N SER A 174 -9.96 5.92 8.06
CA SER A 174 -9.74 6.94 9.08
C SER A 174 -10.89 7.95 9.10
N PRO A 175 -11.35 8.42 10.28
CA PRO A 175 -12.49 9.32 10.44
C PRO A 175 -12.16 10.78 10.07
N VAL A 176 -11.24 10.98 9.12
CA VAL A 176 -10.83 12.28 8.58
C VAL A 176 -11.42 12.45 7.19
N LYS A 177 -11.65 13.68 6.75
CA LYS A 177 -12.16 13.98 5.40
C LYS A 177 -11.13 14.83 4.66
N LEU A 178 -10.68 14.37 3.50
CA LEU A 178 -9.65 15.08 2.71
C LEU A 178 -10.25 15.97 1.63
N GLY A 179 -11.39 15.58 1.04
CA GLY A 179 -12.08 16.34 0.00
C GLY A 179 -11.48 16.18 -1.40
N SER A 180 -10.15 16.06 -1.53
CA SER A 180 -9.45 15.87 -2.81
C SER A 180 -8.19 15.02 -2.66
N GLY A 181 -7.67 14.51 -3.79
CA GLY A 181 -6.44 13.72 -3.84
C GLY A 181 -6.59 12.40 -4.60
N SER A 182 -5.77 11.40 -4.24
CA SER A 182 -5.81 10.07 -4.88
C SER A 182 -6.89 9.20 -4.22
N ARG A 183 -8.03 9.09 -4.89
CA ARG A 183 -9.22 8.38 -4.41
C ARG A 183 -9.16 6.89 -4.75
N LEU A 184 -9.42 6.03 -3.76
CA LEU A 184 -9.64 4.59 -3.94
C LEU A 184 -11.09 4.31 -4.31
N TRP A 185 -12.06 4.93 -3.64
CA TRP A 185 -13.49 4.71 -3.88
C TRP A 185 -14.29 5.93 -3.43
N GLU A 186 -15.54 6.05 -3.89
CA GLU A 186 -16.55 6.87 -3.23
C GLU A 186 -17.15 6.12 -2.03
N SER A 187 -17.34 4.80 -2.18
CA SER A 187 -17.86 3.92 -1.12
C SER A 187 -17.30 2.50 -1.25
N PRO A 188 -17.04 1.80 -0.13
CA PRO A 188 -16.70 0.38 -0.14
C PRO A 188 -17.77 -0.51 -0.80
N ASP A 189 -19.01 -0.02 -0.91
CA ASP A 189 -20.13 -0.75 -1.52
C ASP A 189 -19.90 -1.05 -3.01
N GLU A 190 -19.05 -0.27 -3.69
CA GLU A 190 -18.62 -0.48 -5.08
C GLU A 190 -17.95 -1.84 -5.32
N LEU A 191 -17.48 -2.51 -4.26
CA LEU A 191 -16.76 -3.79 -4.34
C LEU A 191 -17.63 -4.99 -3.94
N ARG A 192 -18.83 -4.78 -3.40
CA ARG A 192 -19.66 -5.86 -2.83
C ARG A 192 -20.24 -6.82 -3.86
N ASP A 193 -20.24 -6.46 -5.14
CA ASP A 193 -20.65 -7.35 -6.22
C ASP A 193 -19.65 -8.49 -6.42
N ARG A 194 -18.35 -8.20 -6.31
CA ARG A 194 -17.22 -9.11 -6.57
C ARG A 194 -16.57 -9.68 -5.32
N PHE A 195 -16.75 -9.03 -4.17
CA PHE A 195 -16.11 -9.42 -2.91
C PHE A 195 -17.14 -9.67 -1.81
N HIS A 196 -16.84 -10.62 -0.95
CA HIS A 196 -17.36 -10.63 0.42
C HIS A 196 -16.64 -9.54 1.22
N VAL A 197 -17.29 -9.01 2.27
CA VAL A 197 -16.70 -7.98 3.12
C VAL A 197 -17.10 -8.16 4.58
N ASP A 198 -16.11 -8.12 5.46
CA ASP A 198 -16.30 -7.87 6.89
C ASP A 198 -15.93 -6.42 7.21
N VAL A 199 -16.78 -5.76 7.99
CA VAL A 199 -16.58 -4.39 8.45
C VAL A 199 -16.40 -4.43 9.96
N VAL A 200 -15.19 -4.09 10.41
CA VAL A 200 -14.79 -4.24 11.82
C VAL A 200 -14.25 -2.92 12.35
N PRO A 201 -14.97 -2.22 13.25
CA PRO A 201 -14.41 -1.08 13.95
C PRO A 201 -13.17 -1.48 14.75
N SER A 202 -12.11 -0.68 14.70
CA SER A 202 -10.98 -0.86 15.60
C SER A 202 -11.46 -0.68 17.06
N PRO A 203 -10.99 -1.53 18.00
CA PRO A 203 -11.29 -1.35 19.42
C PRO A 203 -10.92 0.04 19.97
N GLY A 204 -9.93 0.71 19.36
CA GLY A 204 -9.52 2.07 19.72
C GLY A 204 -10.44 3.16 19.18
N GLY A 205 -11.45 2.83 18.36
CA GLY A 205 -12.42 3.76 17.79
C GLY A 205 -11.89 4.67 16.68
N ASN A 206 -10.60 4.56 16.33
CA ASN A 206 -9.92 5.52 15.47
C ASN A 206 -9.92 5.14 13.98
N VAL A 207 -10.30 3.91 13.63
CA VAL A 207 -10.46 3.47 12.23
C VAL A 207 -11.54 2.39 12.12
N THR A 208 -12.09 2.23 10.92
CA THR A 208 -12.91 1.05 10.56
C THR A 208 -12.17 0.21 9.52
N HIS A 209 -11.97 -1.07 9.82
CA HIS A 209 -11.34 -2.03 8.90
C HIS A 209 -12.38 -2.62 7.96
N HIS A 210 -12.14 -2.50 6.66
CA HIS A 210 -12.83 -3.25 5.63
C HIS A 210 -11.93 -4.39 5.15
N LEU A 211 -12.38 -5.63 5.33
CA LEU A 211 -11.67 -6.85 4.96
C LEU A 211 -12.44 -7.54 3.84
N PHE A 212 -11.93 -7.42 2.62
CA PHE A 212 -12.53 -7.99 1.42
C PHE A 212 -11.80 -9.27 0.98
N TRP A 213 -12.56 -10.26 0.52
CA TRP A 213 -12.04 -11.43 -0.20
C TRP A 213 -12.96 -11.79 -1.37
N ARG A 214 -12.35 -12.23 -2.47
CA ARG A 214 -13.07 -12.53 -3.71
C ARG A 214 -14.15 -13.59 -3.48
N LYS A 215 -15.33 -13.41 -4.10
CA LYS A 215 -16.41 -14.41 -4.14
C LYS A 215 -16.07 -15.61 -5.02
#